data_AF-W7Q4F7-F1
#
_entry.id   AF-W7Q4F7-F1
#
_cell.length_a   1.000
_cell.length_b   1.000
_cell.length_c   1.000
_cell.angle_alpha   90.00
_cell.angle_beta   90.00
_cell.angle_gamma   90.00
#
_symmetry.space_group_name_H-M   'P 1'
#
loop_
_entity.id
_entity.type
_entity.pdbx_description
1 polymer ?
#
loop_
_entity_poly.entity_id
_entity_poly.type
_entity_poly.pdbx_seq_one_letter_code
_entity_poly.pdbx_strand_id
1 'polypeptide(L)'
;MMNEHLEQISPQPLWRHFRTLCNTPRPSGHEAALVAVLEAWADARGLGHDRDAFGNLRIRKPATPGNEAAPGVILQGHLDMVAQANADHPHDFTRDPIETYVDGGWLHACHTTLGADNGLGVAAALAVLEDERLQHGPLEALFTLEEESSMGGALNLAEGWLDGQVLLNLDSEDRGEVFIGCAGGADIVVEAQLPTAELADDEVALRLSLTGLVGGHSGIDIHRGRGNANRLLVRALRALEAFDARLVDYHGGTLRNALPREAFATLALPVDEEGAARERIATLQEVLRGELAGIDEGVTLALHPLMSPPPLALNAHASRMLVAALHVAPCGVERMSQDMPGVVETSNNLGVVSLEAGRFHLCALVRSLRDSATADMADRFAGLFDLIGARTRVENAYPGWTPDPDSLCCHASVDCISGNWAATRPSR
;
A
#
# COMPACT_ATOMS: atom_id res chain seq x y z
N MET A 1 -18.38 33.93 2.54
CA MET A 1 -18.66 32.48 2.75
C MET A 1 -17.34 31.73 2.73
N MET A 2 -17.27 30.53 3.34
CA MET A 2 -16.06 29.71 3.36
C MET A 2 -15.59 29.39 1.93
N ASN A 3 -14.27 29.41 1.70
CA ASN A 3 -13.59 29.01 0.46
C ASN A 3 -14.00 29.77 -0.83
N GLU A 4 -14.45 31.02 -0.74
CA GLU A 4 -14.85 31.81 -1.92
C GLU A 4 -13.74 32.04 -2.95
N HIS A 5 -12.47 32.04 -2.52
CA HIS A 5 -11.32 32.21 -3.40
C HIS A 5 -11.22 31.10 -4.47
N LEU A 6 -11.78 29.91 -4.22
CA LEU A 6 -11.79 28.81 -5.18
C LEU A 6 -12.57 29.17 -6.46
N GLU A 7 -13.62 29.98 -6.38
CA GLU A 7 -14.39 30.38 -7.57
C GLU A 7 -13.63 31.31 -8.52
N GLN A 8 -12.51 31.88 -8.05
CA GLN A 8 -11.64 32.74 -8.86
C GLN A 8 -10.58 31.95 -9.62
N ILE A 9 -10.41 30.66 -9.32
CA ILE A 9 -9.41 29.80 -9.94
C ILE A 9 -10.00 29.18 -11.22
N SER A 10 -9.17 29.09 -12.27
CA SER A 10 -9.55 28.48 -13.55
C SER A 10 -9.17 26.98 -13.58
N PRO A 11 -9.99 26.09 -14.16
CA PRO A 11 -11.32 26.35 -14.71
C PRO A 11 -12.41 26.46 -13.63
N GLN A 12 -13.25 27.49 -13.70
CA GLN A 12 -14.20 27.83 -12.63
C GLN A 12 -15.21 26.72 -12.27
N PRO A 13 -15.77 25.95 -13.22
CA PRO A 13 -16.70 24.88 -12.87
C PRO A 13 -16.06 23.82 -11.96
N LEU A 14 -14.82 23.41 -12.26
CA LEU A 14 -14.08 22.45 -11.45
C LEU A 14 -13.90 22.97 -10.02
N TRP A 15 -13.36 24.18 -9.87
CA TRP A 15 -13.08 24.72 -8.55
C TRP A 15 -14.35 25.05 -7.75
N ARG A 16 -15.46 25.35 -8.42
CA ARG A 16 -16.78 25.48 -7.76
C ARG A 16 -17.25 24.14 -7.20
N HIS A 17 -17.09 23.03 -7.93
CA HIS A 17 -17.40 21.71 -7.40
C HIS A 17 -16.45 21.33 -6.27
N PHE A 18 -15.15 21.57 -6.42
CA PHE A 18 -14.18 21.31 -5.35
C PHE A 18 -14.51 22.07 -4.07
N ARG A 19 -14.98 23.32 -4.19
CA ARG A 19 -15.50 24.12 -3.08
C ARG A 19 -16.67 23.44 -2.37
N THR A 20 -17.62 22.84 -3.11
CA THR A 20 -18.74 22.08 -2.53
C THR A 20 -18.22 20.90 -1.70
N LEU A 21 -17.21 20.19 -2.20
CA LEU A 21 -16.58 19.09 -1.47
C LEU A 21 -15.87 19.58 -0.20
N CYS A 22 -15.06 20.64 -0.25
CA CYS A 22 -14.40 21.19 0.95
C CYS A 22 -15.43 21.70 1.98
N ASN A 23 -16.55 22.25 1.52
CA ASN A 23 -17.59 22.80 2.39
C ASN A 23 -18.53 21.74 2.98
N THR A 24 -18.43 20.48 2.53
CA THR A 24 -19.29 19.38 2.99
C THR A 24 -18.41 18.34 3.69
N PRO A 25 -18.51 18.20 5.03
CA PRO A 25 -17.73 17.20 5.76
C PRO A 25 -18.00 15.79 5.23
N ARG A 26 -16.92 15.06 4.90
CA ARG A 26 -16.97 13.79 4.15
C ARG A 26 -15.89 12.76 4.56
N PRO A 27 -15.62 12.52 5.86
CA PRO A 27 -14.67 11.49 6.25
C PRO A 27 -15.24 10.12 5.88
N SER A 28 -14.37 9.12 5.69
CA SER A 28 -14.78 7.76 5.33
C SER A 28 -15.86 7.22 6.26
N GLY A 29 -16.94 6.70 5.67
CA GLY A 29 -18.13 6.21 6.39
C GLY A 29 -19.18 7.29 6.75
N HIS A 30 -18.94 8.56 6.39
CA HIS A 30 -19.85 9.69 6.67
C HIS A 30 -20.20 10.52 5.41
N GLU A 31 -20.12 9.91 4.23
CA GLU A 31 -20.29 10.55 2.92
C GLU A 31 -21.74 10.89 2.59
N ALA A 32 -22.71 10.35 3.34
CA ALA A 32 -24.15 10.44 3.05
C ALA A 32 -24.65 11.89 2.83
N ALA A 33 -24.09 12.87 3.55
CA ALA A 33 -24.43 14.27 3.38
C ALA A 33 -23.98 14.80 2.01
N LEU A 34 -22.76 14.48 1.59
CA LEU A 34 -22.25 14.86 0.27
C LEU A 34 -23.03 14.16 -0.85
N VAL A 35 -23.36 12.88 -0.69
CA VAL A 35 -24.19 12.16 -1.67
C VAL A 35 -25.52 12.89 -1.88
N ALA A 36 -26.22 13.28 -0.81
CA ALA A 36 -27.48 14.00 -0.92
C ALA A 36 -27.34 15.38 -1.59
N VAL A 37 -26.22 16.08 -1.37
CA VAL A 37 -25.89 17.34 -2.07
C VAL A 37 -25.73 17.11 -3.57
N LEU A 38 -25.04 16.03 -3.97
CA LEU A 38 -24.81 15.71 -5.37
C LEU A 38 -26.07 15.24 -6.10
N GLU A 39 -26.95 14.49 -5.43
CA GLU A 39 -28.27 14.11 -5.96
C GLU A 39 -29.15 15.34 -6.21
N ALA A 40 -29.25 16.24 -5.23
CA ALA A 40 -30.01 17.48 -5.37
C ALA A 40 -29.44 18.36 -6.50
N TRP A 41 -28.11 18.37 -6.66
CA TRP A 41 -27.46 19.03 -7.78
C TRP A 41 -27.80 18.38 -9.13
N ALA A 42 -27.82 17.05 -9.22
CA ALA A 42 -28.21 16.33 -10.42
C ALA A 42 -29.67 16.60 -10.80
N ASP A 43 -30.58 16.54 -9.83
CA ASP A 43 -32.00 16.86 -10.00
C ASP A 43 -32.20 18.28 -10.55
N ALA A 44 -31.50 19.27 -9.99
CA ALA A 44 -31.56 20.66 -10.43
C ALA A 44 -31.11 20.85 -11.89
N ARG A 45 -30.31 19.92 -12.43
CA ARG A 45 -29.84 19.91 -13.82
C ARG A 45 -30.63 18.97 -14.73
N GLY A 46 -31.60 18.24 -14.18
CA GLY A 46 -32.33 17.21 -14.92
C GLY A 46 -31.45 16.02 -15.35
N LEU A 47 -30.37 15.76 -14.62
CA LEU A 47 -29.51 14.58 -14.83
C LEU A 47 -30.10 13.39 -14.07
N GLY A 48 -30.11 12.21 -14.71
CA GLY A 48 -30.57 11.00 -14.04
C GLY A 48 -29.52 10.52 -13.03
N HIS A 49 -29.94 10.11 -11.84
CA HIS A 49 -29.05 9.53 -10.84
C HIS A 49 -29.71 8.35 -10.13
N ASP A 50 -28.89 7.46 -9.59
CA ASP A 50 -29.30 6.38 -8.69
C ASP A 50 -28.15 5.96 -7.78
N ARG A 51 -28.46 5.19 -6.74
CA ARG A 51 -27.49 4.54 -5.87
C ARG A 51 -27.58 3.03 -5.99
N ASP A 52 -26.46 2.35 -5.79
CA ASP A 52 -26.47 0.90 -5.60
C ASP A 52 -26.83 0.50 -4.16
N ALA A 53 -26.75 -0.80 -3.87
CA ALA A 53 -27.09 -1.34 -2.55
C ALA A 53 -26.10 -0.94 -1.44
N PHE A 54 -24.84 -0.65 -1.78
CA PHE A 54 -23.84 -0.19 -0.81
C PHE A 54 -24.02 1.30 -0.51
N GLY A 55 -24.45 2.07 -1.52
CA GLY A 55 -24.65 3.51 -1.44
C GLY A 55 -23.77 4.30 -2.40
N ASN A 56 -23.00 3.64 -3.26
CA ASN A 56 -22.26 4.30 -4.33
C ASN A 56 -23.25 5.11 -5.18
N LEU A 57 -22.85 6.29 -5.63
CA LEU A 57 -23.70 7.18 -6.41
C LEU A 57 -23.30 7.12 -7.88
N ARG A 58 -24.28 6.98 -8.76
CA ARG A 58 -24.13 7.16 -10.19
C ARG A 58 -24.94 8.35 -10.69
N ILE A 59 -24.31 9.25 -11.44
CA ILE A 59 -24.99 10.32 -12.19
C ILE A 59 -24.78 10.10 -13.69
N ARG A 60 -25.84 10.18 -14.48
CA ARG A 60 -25.83 9.92 -15.93
C ARG A 60 -26.13 11.17 -16.74
N LYS A 61 -25.40 11.35 -17.83
CA LYS A 61 -25.66 12.37 -18.85
C LYS A 61 -25.74 11.72 -20.24
N PRO A 62 -26.82 11.95 -21.00
CA PRO A 62 -26.95 11.39 -22.33
C PRO A 62 -25.88 11.94 -23.27
N ALA A 63 -25.62 11.23 -24.37
CA ALA A 63 -24.72 11.72 -25.40
C ALA A 63 -25.18 13.07 -25.98
N THR A 64 -24.21 13.88 -26.38
CA THR A 64 -24.52 15.05 -27.22
C THR A 64 -25.04 14.62 -28.60
N PRO A 65 -25.87 15.44 -29.26
CA PRO A 65 -26.45 15.07 -30.55
C PRO A 65 -25.39 14.66 -31.58
N GLY A 66 -25.53 13.47 -32.16
CA GLY A 66 -24.60 12.90 -33.14
C GLY A 66 -23.49 12.03 -32.55
N ASN A 67 -23.41 11.89 -31.22
CA ASN A 67 -22.43 11.05 -30.53
C ASN A 67 -23.07 9.85 -29.80
N GLU A 68 -24.32 9.50 -30.12
CA GLU A 68 -25.08 8.43 -29.44
C GLU A 68 -24.46 7.03 -29.68
N ALA A 69 -23.73 6.84 -30.77
CA ALA A 69 -23.04 5.59 -31.10
C ALA A 69 -21.62 5.49 -30.52
N ALA A 70 -21.12 6.53 -29.86
CA ALA A 70 -19.81 6.49 -29.22
C ALA A 70 -19.83 5.56 -27.99
N PRO A 71 -18.71 4.90 -27.65
CA PRO A 71 -18.62 4.11 -26.42
C PRO A 71 -18.95 4.96 -25.20
N GLY A 72 -19.76 4.41 -24.28
CA GLY A 72 -20.05 5.06 -23.01
C GLY A 72 -18.80 5.16 -22.14
N VAL A 73 -18.61 6.30 -21.47
CA VAL A 73 -17.46 6.55 -20.59
C VAL A 73 -17.94 6.75 -19.16
N ILE A 74 -17.31 6.04 -18.23
CA ILE A 74 -17.47 6.19 -16.79
C ILE A 74 -16.32 7.04 -16.26
N LEU A 75 -16.63 8.15 -15.62
CA LEU A 75 -15.69 8.97 -14.86
C LEU A 75 -15.81 8.55 -13.40
N GLN A 76 -14.75 7.99 -12.81
CA GLN A 76 -14.81 7.47 -11.46
C GLN A 76 -13.93 8.25 -10.50
N GLY A 77 -14.49 8.52 -9.31
CA GLY A 77 -13.80 9.03 -8.13
C GLY A 77 -14.46 8.51 -6.85
N HIS A 78 -13.83 8.69 -5.70
CA HIS A 78 -14.39 8.36 -4.39
C HIS A 78 -14.77 9.64 -3.62
N LEU A 79 -15.83 9.56 -2.79
CA LEU A 79 -16.39 10.74 -2.11
C LEU A 79 -15.76 11.02 -0.75
N ASP A 80 -15.14 10.03 -0.14
CA ASP A 80 -14.50 10.18 1.16
C ASP A 80 -13.13 10.83 1.08
N MET A 81 -12.59 11.19 2.25
CA MET A 81 -11.23 11.68 2.40
C MET A 81 -10.62 11.12 3.69
N VAL A 82 -9.29 11.01 3.71
CA VAL A 82 -8.54 10.87 4.95
C VAL A 82 -8.83 12.03 5.89
N ALA A 83 -9.26 11.74 7.11
CA ALA A 83 -9.54 12.70 8.17
C ALA A 83 -8.36 12.83 9.14
N GLN A 84 -7.38 13.67 8.82
CA GLN A 84 -6.24 13.95 9.70
C GLN A 84 -6.05 15.45 9.92
N ALA A 85 -5.82 15.83 11.17
CA ALA A 85 -5.54 17.20 11.57
C ALA A 85 -4.25 17.27 12.40
N ASN A 86 -3.63 18.44 12.42
CA ASN A 86 -2.49 18.70 13.29
C ASN A 86 -2.92 18.60 14.76
N ALA A 87 -2.04 18.08 15.62
CA ALA A 87 -2.35 17.78 17.02
C ALA A 87 -2.82 18.99 17.84
N ASP A 88 -2.45 20.21 17.44
CA ASP A 88 -2.78 21.47 18.09
C ASP A 88 -4.02 22.17 17.50
N HIS A 89 -4.67 21.56 16.50
CA HIS A 89 -5.85 22.12 15.82
C HIS A 89 -7.05 21.16 15.91
N PRO A 90 -7.94 21.32 16.91
CA PRO A 90 -9.14 20.49 17.01
C PRO A 90 -10.08 20.77 15.83
N HIS A 91 -10.39 19.73 15.06
CA HIS A 91 -11.29 19.76 13.91
C HIS A 91 -12.20 18.54 13.93
N ASP A 92 -13.52 18.75 13.90
CA ASP A 92 -14.51 17.66 13.86
C ASP A 92 -14.88 17.36 12.41
N PHE A 93 -14.20 16.40 11.79
CA PHE A 93 -14.41 16.04 10.38
C PHE A 93 -15.84 15.58 10.05
N THR A 94 -16.68 15.27 11.04
CA THR A 94 -18.09 14.89 10.77
C THR A 94 -19.00 16.11 10.63
N ARG A 95 -18.51 17.31 10.95
CA ARG A 95 -19.31 18.53 11.10
C ARG A 95 -18.67 19.78 10.52
N ASP A 96 -17.36 19.90 10.63
CA ASP A 96 -16.62 21.11 10.26
C ASP A 96 -16.16 21.04 8.80
N PRO A 97 -16.34 22.12 8.00
CA PRO A 97 -15.84 22.18 6.64
C PRO A 97 -14.32 22.37 6.61
N ILE A 98 -13.68 21.94 5.53
CA ILE A 98 -12.25 22.14 5.29
C ILE A 98 -12.02 23.59 4.86
N GLU A 99 -11.35 24.39 5.69
CA GLU A 99 -10.93 25.75 5.34
C GLU A 99 -9.67 25.70 4.47
N THR A 100 -9.68 26.39 3.33
CA THR A 100 -8.57 26.38 2.37
C THR A 100 -7.91 27.74 2.19
N TYR A 101 -6.67 27.73 1.73
CA TYR A 101 -5.94 28.94 1.33
C TYR A 101 -4.97 28.65 0.19
N VAL A 102 -4.66 29.67 -0.62
CA VAL A 102 -3.69 29.58 -1.70
C VAL A 102 -2.37 30.19 -1.25
N ASP A 103 -1.28 29.42 -1.38
CA ASP A 103 0.08 29.90 -1.13
C ASP A 103 1.05 29.32 -2.16
N GLY A 104 1.90 30.17 -2.72
CA GLY A 104 2.92 29.77 -3.69
C GLY A 104 2.38 29.09 -4.96
N GLY A 105 1.13 29.34 -5.36
CA GLY A 105 0.47 28.67 -6.49
C GLY A 105 -0.11 27.29 -6.15
N TRP A 106 -0.08 26.89 -4.88
CA TRP A 106 -0.66 25.67 -4.35
C TRP A 106 -1.88 25.99 -3.51
N LEU A 107 -2.86 25.09 -3.53
CA LEU A 107 -4.00 25.13 -2.61
C LEU A 107 -3.69 24.23 -1.41
N HIS A 108 -3.95 24.74 -0.22
CA HIS A 108 -3.70 24.07 1.05
C HIS A 108 -4.98 24.07 1.90
N ALA A 109 -5.07 23.15 2.85
CA ALA A 109 -6.03 23.21 3.94
C ALA A 109 -5.38 23.79 5.21
N CYS A 110 -6.17 24.49 6.01
CA CYS A 110 -5.73 25.05 7.29
C CYS A 110 -5.61 23.94 8.34
N HIS A 111 -4.38 23.42 8.54
CA HIS A 111 -4.06 22.45 9.59
C HIS A 111 -4.77 21.09 9.50
N THR A 112 -5.39 20.77 8.36
CA THR A 112 -6.04 19.49 8.09
C THR A 112 -5.54 18.89 6.78
N THR A 113 -5.89 17.64 6.51
CA THR A 113 -5.89 17.10 5.16
C THR A 113 -6.84 17.90 4.27
N LEU A 114 -6.43 18.17 3.02
CA LEU A 114 -7.23 18.94 2.06
C LEU A 114 -8.35 18.11 1.42
N GLY A 115 -8.15 16.80 1.27
CA GLY A 115 -9.03 15.96 0.46
C GLY A 115 -8.98 16.32 -1.02
N ALA A 116 -7.80 16.72 -1.52
CA ALA A 116 -7.56 16.85 -2.96
C ALA A 116 -7.63 15.48 -3.64
N ASP A 117 -7.09 14.47 -2.98
CA ASP A 117 -7.30 13.06 -3.28
C ASP A 117 -8.68 12.59 -2.76
N ASN A 118 -9.56 12.05 -3.61
CA ASN A 118 -9.70 12.36 -5.04
C ASN A 118 -10.75 13.46 -5.30
N GLY A 119 -11.01 14.31 -4.31
CA GLY A 119 -11.97 15.39 -4.44
C GLY A 119 -11.80 16.27 -5.70
N LEU A 120 -10.57 16.44 -6.20
CA LEU A 120 -10.31 17.13 -7.48
C LEU A 120 -10.80 16.34 -8.70
N GLY A 121 -10.66 15.01 -8.70
CA GLY A 121 -11.20 14.14 -9.74
C GLY A 121 -12.73 14.10 -9.72
N VAL A 122 -13.35 14.00 -8.54
CA VAL A 122 -14.82 14.15 -8.38
C VAL A 122 -15.28 15.49 -8.94
N ALA A 123 -14.61 16.58 -8.57
CA ALA A 123 -14.93 17.92 -9.07
C ALA A 123 -14.78 18.05 -10.60
N ALA A 124 -13.78 17.39 -11.19
CA ALA A 124 -13.60 17.34 -12.63
C ALA A 124 -14.74 16.57 -13.33
N ALA A 125 -15.15 15.42 -12.78
CA ALA A 125 -16.28 14.65 -13.32
C ALA A 125 -17.59 15.47 -13.28
N LEU A 126 -17.86 16.15 -12.16
CA LEU A 126 -19.03 17.03 -12.04
C LEU A 126 -18.96 18.22 -13.02
N ALA A 127 -17.78 18.81 -13.23
CA ALA A 127 -17.59 19.87 -14.21
C ALA A 127 -17.86 19.41 -15.65
N VAL A 128 -17.44 18.20 -16.02
CA VAL A 128 -17.73 17.58 -17.33
C VAL A 128 -19.23 17.33 -17.50
N LEU A 129 -19.90 16.83 -16.46
CA LEU A 129 -21.35 16.66 -16.47
C LEU A 129 -22.09 18.01 -16.61
N GLU A 130 -21.57 19.08 -16.00
CA GLU A 130 -22.14 20.42 -16.10
C GLU A 130 -21.90 21.12 -17.45
N ASP A 131 -20.80 20.86 -18.15
CA ASP A 131 -20.46 21.58 -19.39
C ASP A 131 -21.41 21.22 -20.55
N GLU A 132 -22.15 22.20 -21.05
CA GLU A 132 -23.08 22.05 -22.18
C GLU A 132 -22.40 22.15 -23.55
N ARG A 133 -21.13 22.58 -23.60
CA ARG A 133 -20.38 22.82 -24.84
C ARG A 133 -19.49 21.65 -25.23
N LEU A 134 -19.17 20.77 -24.27
CA LEU A 134 -18.33 19.61 -24.52
C LEU A 134 -19.08 18.61 -25.42
N GLN A 135 -18.45 18.18 -26.51
CA GLN A 135 -18.96 17.07 -27.31
C GLN A 135 -18.54 15.75 -26.69
N HIS A 136 -19.50 14.88 -26.40
CA HIS A 136 -19.27 13.61 -25.73
C HIS A 136 -20.33 12.56 -26.10
N GLY A 137 -19.95 11.29 -25.99
CA GLY A 137 -20.86 10.14 -25.99
C GLY A 137 -21.66 10.03 -24.67
N PRO A 138 -22.31 8.89 -24.39
CA PRO A 138 -22.97 8.67 -23.11
C PRO A 138 -21.96 8.74 -21.96
N LEU A 139 -22.30 9.45 -20.89
CA LEU A 139 -21.44 9.60 -19.71
C LEU A 139 -22.13 9.08 -18.45
N GLU A 140 -21.34 8.39 -17.63
CA GLU A 140 -21.67 8.05 -16.25
C GLU A 140 -20.58 8.63 -15.34
N ALA A 141 -20.94 9.30 -14.25
CA ALA A 141 -20.02 9.58 -13.16
C ALA A 141 -20.33 8.59 -12.03
N LEU A 142 -19.35 7.75 -11.70
CA LEU A 142 -19.41 6.80 -10.59
C LEU A 142 -18.65 7.39 -9.40
N PHE A 143 -19.35 7.53 -8.29
CA PHE A 143 -18.81 8.04 -7.04
C PHE A 143 -18.86 6.95 -5.97
N THR A 144 -17.71 6.36 -5.67
CA THR A 144 -17.56 5.27 -4.69
C THR A 144 -17.43 5.80 -3.26
N LEU A 145 -17.76 4.95 -2.28
CA LEU A 145 -17.65 5.28 -0.85
C LEU A 145 -16.53 4.49 -0.16
N GLU A 146 -16.02 5.03 0.94
CA GLU A 146 -15.05 4.39 1.85
C GLU A 146 -13.74 3.88 1.23
N GLU A 147 -13.18 4.54 0.20
CA GLU A 147 -11.90 4.13 -0.40
C GLU A 147 -10.78 4.08 0.66
N GLU A 148 -10.67 5.15 1.44
CA GLU A 148 -9.52 5.46 2.30
C GLU A 148 -9.45 4.59 3.57
N SER A 149 -10.41 3.69 3.74
CA SER A 149 -10.58 2.89 4.94
C SER A 149 -10.80 1.41 4.65
N SER A 150 -11.77 1.09 3.79
CA SER A 150 -12.24 -0.29 3.58
C SER A 150 -12.28 -0.68 2.11
N MET A 151 -12.23 0.29 1.19
CA MET A 151 -12.61 0.14 -0.22
C MET A 151 -14.03 -0.43 -0.39
N GLY A 152 -14.90 -0.24 0.60
CA GLY A 152 -16.20 -0.89 0.70
C GLY A 152 -17.08 -0.62 -0.52
N GLY A 153 -17.07 0.61 -1.03
CA GLY A 153 -17.81 0.99 -2.23
C GLY A 153 -17.36 0.23 -3.48
N ALA A 154 -16.04 0.13 -3.70
CA ALA A 154 -15.49 -0.57 -4.85
C ALA A 154 -15.73 -2.09 -4.76
N LEU A 155 -15.57 -2.68 -3.57
CA LEU A 155 -15.73 -4.12 -3.34
C LEU A 155 -17.18 -4.61 -3.44
N ASN A 156 -18.15 -3.72 -3.19
CA ASN A 156 -19.59 -4.04 -3.18
C ASN A 156 -20.36 -3.37 -4.32
N LEU A 157 -19.66 -2.89 -5.35
CA LEU A 157 -20.29 -2.28 -6.53
C LEU A 157 -21.26 -3.26 -7.19
N ALA A 158 -22.49 -2.82 -7.46
CA ALA A 158 -23.52 -3.68 -8.03
C ALA A 158 -23.16 -4.20 -9.44
N GLU A 159 -23.28 -5.52 -9.63
CA GLU A 159 -23.02 -6.17 -10.92
C GLU A 159 -24.06 -5.75 -11.98
N GLY A 160 -23.59 -5.46 -13.20
CA GLY A 160 -24.44 -5.03 -14.31
C GLY A 160 -25.10 -3.66 -14.10
N TRP A 161 -24.63 -2.89 -13.12
CA TRP A 161 -25.23 -1.59 -12.80
C TRP A 161 -24.79 -0.48 -13.76
N LEU A 162 -23.53 -0.50 -14.22
CA LEU A 162 -22.95 0.50 -15.13
C LEU A 162 -23.11 0.09 -16.60
N ASP A 163 -23.29 1.07 -17.47
CA ASP A 163 -23.51 0.88 -18.92
C ASP A 163 -22.25 1.20 -19.77
N GLY A 164 -21.32 1.97 -19.22
CA GLY A 164 -20.10 2.42 -19.90
C GLY A 164 -19.12 1.28 -20.20
N GLN A 165 -18.36 1.46 -21.28
CA GLN A 165 -17.37 0.49 -21.77
C GLN A 165 -15.94 0.89 -21.41
N VAL A 166 -15.72 2.15 -21.04
CA VAL A 166 -14.43 2.71 -20.67
C VAL A 166 -14.57 3.38 -19.31
N LEU A 167 -13.68 3.06 -18.38
CA LEU A 167 -13.60 3.73 -17.08
C LEU A 167 -12.33 4.56 -17.01
N LEU A 168 -12.50 5.83 -16.67
CA LEU A 168 -11.42 6.75 -16.32
C LEU A 168 -11.46 6.96 -14.81
N ASN A 169 -10.56 6.28 -14.10
CA ASN A 169 -10.31 6.54 -12.69
C ASN A 169 -9.51 7.85 -12.58
N LEU A 170 -9.96 8.76 -11.70
CA LEU A 170 -9.41 10.10 -11.55
C LEU A 170 -8.62 10.26 -10.24
N ASP A 171 -8.04 9.15 -9.77
CA ASP A 171 -7.42 8.98 -8.44
C ASP A 171 -5.88 9.07 -8.47
N SER A 172 -5.32 9.30 -9.65
CA SER A 172 -3.88 9.46 -9.83
C SER A 172 -3.43 10.85 -9.39
N GLU A 173 -2.41 10.91 -8.55
CA GLU A 173 -1.87 12.18 -8.03
C GLU A 173 -0.75 12.77 -8.90
N ASP A 174 -0.15 11.99 -9.80
CA ASP A 174 0.97 12.42 -10.62
C ASP A 174 0.54 12.96 -12.00
N ARG A 175 0.87 14.23 -12.25
CA ARG A 175 0.52 14.89 -13.51
C ARG A 175 1.33 14.35 -14.67
N GLY A 176 0.62 13.87 -15.70
CA GLY A 176 1.23 13.40 -16.96
C GLY A 176 1.57 11.92 -16.96
N GLU A 177 1.21 11.22 -15.89
CA GLU A 177 1.30 9.77 -15.78
C GLU A 177 -0.09 9.16 -16.00
N VAL A 178 -0.12 7.96 -16.58
CA VAL A 178 -1.34 7.18 -16.76
C VAL A 178 -1.09 5.81 -16.17
N PHE A 179 -1.85 5.48 -15.15
CA PHE A 179 -1.84 4.15 -14.56
C PHE A 179 -2.81 3.27 -15.33
N ILE A 180 -2.29 2.16 -15.85
CA ILE A 180 -3.08 1.17 -16.61
C ILE A 180 -3.10 -0.20 -15.92
N GLY A 181 -2.61 -0.25 -14.69
CA GLY A 181 -2.58 -1.45 -13.88
C GLY A 181 -2.04 -1.17 -12.48
N CYS A 182 -2.41 -2.00 -11.52
CA CYS A 182 -1.89 -1.97 -10.16
C CYS A 182 -1.78 -3.40 -9.62
N ALA A 183 -0.86 -3.60 -8.66
CA ALA A 183 -0.72 -4.90 -8.02
C ALA A 183 -1.83 -5.10 -6.99
N GLY A 184 -2.47 -6.25 -7.05
CA GLY A 184 -3.26 -6.79 -5.94
C GLY A 184 -2.33 -7.23 -4.82
N GLY A 185 -2.91 -7.77 -3.74
CA GLY A 185 -2.11 -8.27 -2.64
C GLY A 185 -2.90 -9.06 -1.62
N ALA A 186 -2.17 -9.73 -0.75
CA ALA A 186 -2.74 -10.47 0.36
C ALA A 186 -1.74 -10.56 1.52
N ASP A 187 -2.28 -10.55 2.74
CA ASP A 187 -1.51 -10.78 3.95
C ASP A 187 -1.36 -12.27 4.18
N ILE A 188 -0.12 -12.73 4.34
CA ILE A 188 0.21 -14.10 4.69
C ILE A 188 0.60 -14.12 6.16
N VAL A 189 -0.31 -14.65 6.97
CA VAL A 189 -0.14 -14.75 8.42
C VAL A 189 0.23 -16.19 8.77
N VAL A 190 1.39 -16.36 9.40
CA VAL A 190 1.88 -17.66 9.86
C VAL A 190 2.00 -17.65 11.38
N GLU A 191 1.43 -18.66 12.03
CA GLU A 191 1.43 -18.79 13.49
C GLU A 191 1.86 -20.18 13.93
N ALA A 192 2.64 -20.27 15.00
CA ALA A 192 2.98 -21.55 15.63
C ALA A 192 3.23 -21.40 17.12
N GLN A 193 2.94 -22.45 17.89
CA GLN A 193 3.47 -22.62 19.24
C GLN A 193 4.61 -23.64 19.17
N LEU A 194 5.83 -23.13 19.28
CA LEU A 194 7.05 -23.92 19.18
C LEU A 194 7.49 -24.39 20.57
N PRO A 195 8.06 -25.61 20.68
CA PRO A 195 8.49 -26.18 21.95
C PRO A 195 9.75 -25.48 22.48
N THR A 196 9.72 -25.16 23.77
CA THR A 196 10.81 -24.53 24.51
C THR A 196 11.52 -25.53 25.42
N ALA A 197 12.73 -25.17 25.85
CA ALA A 197 13.51 -25.86 26.86
C ALA A 197 14.29 -24.83 27.68
N GLU A 198 14.61 -25.20 28.92
CA GLU A 198 15.45 -24.37 29.80
C GLU A 198 16.84 -24.14 29.19
N LEU A 199 17.46 -23.04 29.58
CA LEU A 199 18.88 -22.82 29.31
C LEU A 199 19.70 -23.73 30.20
N ALA A 200 20.78 -24.29 29.65
CA ALA A 200 21.77 -25.03 30.42
C ALA A 200 22.70 -24.07 31.17
N ASP A 201 23.32 -24.56 32.25
CA ASP A 201 24.23 -23.76 33.10
C ASP A 201 25.48 -23.26 32.34
N ASP A 202 25.83 -23.91 31.23
CA ASP A 202 26.95 -23.58 30.35
C ASP A 202 26.55 -22.77 29.12
N GLU A 203 25.32 -22.27 29.04
CA GLU A 203 24.87 -21.38 27.98
C GLU A 203 24.91 -19.89 28.39
N VAL A 204 25.23 -19.02 27.43
CA VAL A 204 25.17 -17.57 27.56
C VAL A 204 24.08 -17.00 26.65
N ALA A 205 23.38 -15.96 27.13
CA ALA A 205 22.42 -15.21 26.33
C ALA A 205 23.09 -14.03 25.63
N LEU A 206 22.83 -13.89 24.34
CA LEU A 206 23.36 -12.83 23.49
C LEU A 206 22.22 -12.18 22.69
N ARG A 207 22.29 -10.86 22.50
CA ARG A 207 21.39 -10.10 21.61
C ARG A 207 22.06 -9.89 20.27
N LEU A 208 21.47 -10.46 19.23
CA LEU A 208 21.79 -10.16 17.83
C LEU A 208 20.88 -9.03 17.35
N SER A 209 21.47 -7.97 16.80
CA SER A 209 20.75 -6.83 16.26
C SER A 209 21.20 -6.55 14.84
N LEU A 210 20.24 -6.33 13.94
CA LEU A 210 20.46 -5.77 12.62
C LEU A 210 19.66 -4.49 12.48
N THR A 211 20.34 -3.37 12.29
CA THR A 211 19.75 -2.03 12.25
C THR A 211 20.37 -1.17 11.14
N GLY A 212 19.86 0.05 10.97
CA GLY A 212 20.46 1.05 10.08
C GLY A 212 20.09 0.91 8.60
N LEU A 213 19.15 0.04 8.24
CA LEU A 213 18.60 -0.01 6.89
C LEU A 213 17.67 1.19 6.63
N VAL A 214 17.59 1.58 5.36
CA VAL A 214 16.77 2.71 4.88
C VAL A 214 15.28 2.42 5.02
N GLY A 215 14.84 1.20 4.70
CA GLY A 215 13.43 0.81 4.69
C GLY A 215 12.68 1.33 3.47
N GLY A 216 11.37 1.58 3.60
CA GLY A 216 10.54 2.11 2.50
C GLY A 216 9.21 1.38 2.35
N HIS A 217 8.44 1.75 1.33
CA HIS A 217 7.17 1.10 1.04
C HIS A 217 7.39 -0.24 0.32
N SER A 218 6.81 -1.32 0.84
CA SER A 218 6.98 -2.70 0.35
C SER A 218 6.47 -2.97 -1.07
N GLY A 219 5.71 -2.06 -1.68
CA GLY A 219 5.31 -2.12 -3.08
C GLY A 219 6.22 -1.24 -3.95
N ILE A 220 5.98 0.07 -3.89
CA ILE A 220 6.73 1.11 -4.63
C ILE A 220 8.25 0.93 -4.55
N ASP A 221 8.84 0.64 -3.39
CA ASP A 221 10.30 0.58 -3.25
C ASP A 221 10.91 -0.83 -3.41
N ILE A 222 10.10 -1.88 -3.64
CA ILE A 222 10.57 -3.28 -3.60
C ILE A 222 11.63 -3.59 -4.67
N HIS A 223 11.60 -2.86 -5.78
CA HIS A 223 12.52 -3.02 -6.90
C HIS A 223 13.89 -2.37 -6.65
N ARG A 224 14.03 -1.55 -5.60
CA ARG A 224 15.23 -0.71 -5.36
C ARG A 224 16.42 -1.48 -4.77
N GLY A 225 16.29 -2.79 -4.55
CA GLY A 225 17.35 -3.64 -4.00
C GLY A 225 17.68 -3.38 -2.53
N ARG A 226 16.81 -2.66 -1.81
CA ARG A 226 16.97 -2.39 -0.37
C ARG A 226 16.93 -3.66 0.46
N GLY A 227 17.71 -3.70 1.53
CA GLY A 227 17.74 -4.79 2.49
C GLY A 227 16.39 -4.94 3.21
N ASN A 228 16.03 -6.19 3.50
CA ASN A 228 14.95 -6.52 4.44
C ASN A 228 15.61 -7.01 5.74
N ALA A 229 15.39 -6.29 6.85
CA ALA A 229 16.05 -6.61 8.11
C ALA A 229 15.76 -8.04 8.60
N ASN A 230 14.54 -8.53 8.39
CA ASN A 230 14.18 -9.90 8.76
C ASN A 230 14.97 -10.93 7.96
N ARG A 231 15.06 -10.75 6.65
CA ARG A 231 15.82 -11.62 5.74
C ARG A 231 17.31 -11.67 6.11
N LEU A 232 17.90 -10.52 6.40
CA LEU A 232 19.33 -10.41 6.71
C LEU A 232 19.65 -10.92 8.12
N LEU A 233 18.80 -10.64 9.11
CA LEU A 233 18.99 -11.17 10.46
C LEU A 233 18.90 -12.71 10.44
N VAL A 234 17.96 -13.29 9.69
CA VAL A 234 17.87 -14.74 9.52
C VAL A 234 19.11 -15.33 8.86
N ARG A 235 19.72 -14.65 7.88
CA ARG A 235 21.02 -15.07 7.34
C ARG A 235 22.12 -15.07 8.40
N ALA A 236 22.11 -14.10 9.32
CA ALA A 236 23.03 -14.09 10.46
C ALA A 236 22.76 -15.23 11.45
N LEU A 237 21.49 -15.54 11.72
CA LEU A 237 21.10 -16.71 12.52
C LEU A 237 21.58 -18.03 11.90
N ARG A 238 21.43 -18.20 10.58
CA ARG A 238 21.98 -19.35 9.84
C ARG A 238 23.49 -19.47 10.00
N ALA A 239 24.20 -18.35 10.03
CA ALA A 239 25.66 -18.34 10.23
C ALA A 239 26.08 -18.76 11.64
N LEU A 240 25.16 -18.70 12.61
CA LEU A 240 25.39 -19.08 14.01
C LEU A 240 24.98 -20.52 14.34
N GLU A 241 24.34 -21.25 13.41
CA GLU A 241 23.91 -22.64 13.65
C GLU A 241 25.08 -23.60 13.93
N ALA A 242 26.28 -23.28 13.45
CA ALA A 242 27.49 -24.08 13.70
C ALA A 242 27.95 -24.02 15.18
N PHE A 243 27.40 -23.12 15.97
CA PHE A 243 27.72 -22.88 17.38
C PHE A 243 26.59 -23.31 18.32
N ASP A 244 25.71 -24.21 17.85
CA ASP A 244 24.53 -24.70 18.58
C ASP A 244 23.59 -23.61 19.13
N ALA A 245 23.56 -22.44 18.47
CA ALA A 245 22.72 -21.33 18.89
C ALA A 245 21.22 -21.66 18.82
N ARG A 246 20.49 -21.33 19.90
CA ARG A 246 19.04 -21.48 20.04
C ARG A 246 18.37 -20.12 20.13
N LEU A 247 17.20 -19.97 19.50
CA LEU A 247 16.40 -18.75 19.56
C LEU A 247 15.64 -18.66 20.88
N VAL A 248 15.76 -17.52 21.55
CA VAL A 248 14.99 -17.17 22.75
C VAL A 248 13.78 -16.32 22.38
N ASP A 249 14.03 -15.23 21.66
CA ASP A 249 13.02 -14.32 21.14
C ASP A 249 13.44 -13.75 19.79
N TYR A 250 12.49 -13.12 19.10
CA TYR A 250 12.70 -12.45 17.83
C TYR A 250 11.70 -11.29 17.70
N HIS A 251 12.15 -10.13 17.27
CA HIS A 251 11.29 -9.01 16.88
C HIS A 251 11.89 -8.29 15.67
N GLY A 252 11.17 -8.21 14.57
CA GLY A 252 11.65 -7.45 13.42
C GLY A 252 10.54 -6.90 12.55
N GLY A 253 10.71 -5.63 12.17
CA GLY A 253 9.70 -4.84 11.47
C GLY A 253 8.52 -4.41 12.34
N THR A 254 7.69 -3.51 11.79
CA THR A 254 6.58 -2.88 12.50
C THR A 254 5.26 -2.93 11.73
N LEU A 255 5.31 -2.84 10.40
CA LEU A 255 4.15 -2.81 9.53
C LEU A 255 4.37 -3.75 8.34
N ARG A 256 3.32 -4.49 7.95
CA ARG A 256 3.34 -5.42 6.82
C ARG A 256 3.70 -4.76 5.49
N ASN A 257 3.28 -3.51 5.30
CA ASN A 257 3.48 -2.74 4.07
C ASN A 257 4.78 -1.93 4.05
N ALA A 258 5.63 -2.04 5.08
CA ALA A 258 6.93 -1.38 5.14
C ALA A 258 8.08 -2.41 5.05
N LEU A 259 9.13 -2.06 4.32
CA LEU A 259 10.39 -2.81 4.36
C LEU A 259 10.99 -2.67 5.77
N PRO A 260 11.21 -3.77 6.51
CA PRO A 260 11.67 -3.71 7.88
C PRO A 260 13.09 -3.17 7.94
N ARG A 261 13.28 -2.12 8.75
CA ARG A 261 14.55 -1.42 8.91
C ARG A 261 15.45 -2.04 9.96
N GLU A 262 14.83 -2.66 10.94
CA GLU A 262 15.47 -3.21 12.12
C GLU A 262 14.86 -4.56 12.47
N ALA A 263 15.71 -5.45 12.96
CA ALA A 263 15.32 -6.72 13.54
C ALA A 263 16.29 -7.10 14.66
N PHE A 264 15.76 -7.76 15.68
CA PHE A 264 16.47 -8.17 16.89
C PHE A 264 16.11 -9.61 17.23
N ALA A 265 17.08 -10.36 17.71
CA ALA A 265 16.86 -11.70 18.25
C ALA A 265 17.74 -11.92 19.48
N THR A 266 17.17 -12.52 20.52
CA THR A 266 17.94 -13.07 21.63
C THR A 266 18.26 -14.52 21.35
N LEU A 267 19.51 -14.92 21.60
CA LEU A 267 20.04 -16.26 21.37
C LEU A 267 20.65 -16.80 22.65
N ALA A 268 20.58 -18.11 22.82
CA ALA A 268 21.38 -18.86 23.80
C ALA A 268 22.36 -19.75 23.04
N LEU A 269 23.62 -19.81 23.48
CA LEU A 269 24.64 -20.70 22.92
C LEU A 269 25.68 -21.10 23.99
N PRO A 270 26.45 -22.18 23.81
CA PRO A 270 27.49 -22.58 24.75
C PRO A 270 28.52 -21.47 24.99
N VAL A 271 28.88 -21.25 26.25
CA VAL A 271 29.76 -20.13 26.67
C VAL A 271 31.12 -20.15 25.99
N ASP A 272 31.65 -21.32 25.66
CA ASP A 272 32.93 -21.51 24.98
C ASP A 272 32.87 -21.13 23.48
N GLU A 273 31.68 -21.09 22.89
CA GLU A 273 31.46 -20.69 21.49
C GLU A 273 31.24 -19.17 21.32
N GLU A 274 31.06 -18.41 22.42
CA GLU A 274 30.75 -16.97 22.35
C GLU A 274 31.78 -16.18 21.53
N GLY A 275 33.07 -16.44 21.73
CA GLY A 275 34.15 -15.77 21.01
C GLY A 275 34.07 -16.01 19.50
N ALA A 276 33.93 -17.28 19.10
CA ALA A 276 33.84 -17.67 17.69
C ALA A 276 32.56 -17.13 17.02
N ALA A 277 31.43 -17.15 17.74
CA ALA A 277 30.17 -16.56 17.28
C ALA A 277 30.29 -15.05 17.01
N ARG A 278 30.95 -14.30 17.91
CA ARG A 278 31.22 -12.85 17.73
C ARG A 278 32.08 -12.58 16.51
N GLU A 279 33.16 -13.33 16.31
CA GLU A 279 34.03 -13.19 15.14
C GLU A 279 33.29 -13.52 13.84
N ARG A 280 32.43 -14.54 13.86
CA ARG A 280 31.58 -14.90 12.72
C ARG A 280 30.62 -13.77 12.33
N ILE A 281 29.98 -13.14 13.32
CA ILE A 281 29.08 -12.01 13.09
C ILE A 281 29.84 -10.77 12.61
N ALA A 282 31.01 -10.47 13.18
CA ALA A 282 31.85 -9.37 12.70
C ALA A 282 32.29 -9.57 11.25
N THR A 283 32.62 -10.80 10.86
CA THR A 283 32.93 -11.13 9.45
C THR A 283 31.72 -10.94 8.55
N LEU A 284 30.54 -11.42 8.97
CA LEU A 284 29.30 -11.26 8.21
C LEU A 284 28.89 -9.80 8.07
N GLN A 285 29.13 -8.97 9.08
CA GLN A 285 28.87 -7.54 9.03
C GLN A 285 29.62 -6.86 7.87
N GLU A 286 30.90 -7.18 7.68
CA GLU A 286 31.68 -6.62 6.57
C GLU A 286 31.20 -7.12 5.21
N VAL A 287 30.76 -8.39 5.13
CA VAL A 287 30.11 -8.93 3.93
C VAL A 287 28.83 -8.16 3.60
N LEU A 288 27.95 -7.94 4.58
CA LEU A 288 26.69 -7.23 4.37
C LEU A 288 26.92 -5.76 3.97
N ARG A 289 27.89 -5.08 4.58
CA ARG A 289 28.31 -3.72 4.17
C ARG A 289 28.78 -3.67 2.72
N GLY A 290 29.56 -4.67 2.30
CA GLY A 290 30.03 -4.76 0.91
C GLY A 290 28.89 -5.03 -0.07
N GLU A 291 28.00 -5.96 0.24
CA GLU A 291 26.86 -6.33 -0.62
C GLU A 291 25.82 -5.21 -0.76
N LEU A 292 25.62 -4.40 0.28
CA LEU A 292 24.62 -3.33 0.33
C LEU A 292 25.19 -1.92 0.13
N ALA A 293 26.45 -1.82 -0.29
CA ALA A 293 27.11 -0.53 -0.54
C ALA A 293 26.34 0.32 -1.56
N GLY A 294 26.11 1.59 -1.24
CA GLY A 294 25.33 2.52 -2.06
C GLY A 294 23.81 2.34 -1.99
N ILE A 295 23.30 1.34 -1.26
CA ILE A 295 21.86 1.11 -1.05
C ILE A 295 21.49 1.27 0.43
N ASP A 296 22.15 0.51 1.32
CA ASP A 296 21.94 0.55 2.77
C ASP A 296 23.29 0.70 3.50
N GLU A 297 23.95 1.85 3.29
CA GLU A 297 25.29 2.12 3.85
C GLU A 297 25.33 2.11 5.39
N GLY A 298 24.19 2.33 6.04
CA GLY A 298 24.04 2.33 7.50
C GLY A 298 23.92 0.94 8.13
N VAL A 299 23.90 -0.15 7.33
CA VAL A 299 23.66 -1.50 7.85
C VAL A 299 24.65 -1.86 8.96
N THR A 300 24.09 -2.22 10.12
CA THR A 300 24.84 -2.57 11.31
C THR A 300 24.30 -3.88 11.90
N LEU A 301 25.11 -4.93 11.85
CA LEU A 301 24.92 -6.22 12.48
C LEU A 301 25.85 -6.32 13.69
N ALA A 302 25.29 -6.59 14.86
CA ALA A 302 26.06 -6.69 16.10
C ALA A 302 25.53 -7.80 17.01
N LEU A 303 26.42 -8.42 17.76
CA LEU A 303 26.12 -9.43 18.76
C LEU A 303 26.63 -8.94 20.12
N HIS A 304 25.74 -8.75 21.09
CA HIS A 304 26.08 -8.20 22.41
C HIS A 304 25.69 -9.17 23.53
N PRO A 305 26.46 -9.26 24.62
CA PRO A 305 26.04 -10.08 25.75
C PRO A 305 24.81 -9.50 26.43
N LEU A 306 23.93 -10.36 26.93
CA LEU A 306 22.77 -9.99 27.70
C LEU A 306 23.06 -10.19 29.19
N MET A 307 22.80 -9.16 30.00
CA MET A 307 23.11 -9.20 31.45
C MET A 307 22.23 -10.19 32.23
N SER A 308 21.01 -10.42 31.75
CA SER A 308 20.04 -11.30 32.40
C SER A 308 19.48 -12.28 31.36
N PRO A 309 19.97 -13.53 31.32
CA PRO A 309 19.48 -14.53 30.38
C PRO A 309 18.01 -14.88 30.70
N PRO A 310 17.12 -14.93 29.69
CA PRO A 310 15.78 -15.46 29.87
C PRO A 310 15.83 -16.96 30.25
N PRO A 311 14.84 -17.47 31.00
CA PRO A 311 14.90 -18.84 31.52
C PRO A 311 14.67 -19.93 30.46
N LEU A 312 14.06 -19.56 29.33
CA LEU A 312 13.63 -20.49 28.28
C LEU A 312 14.11 -20.01 26.92
N ALA A 313 14.56 -20.97 26.11
CA ALA A 313 14.75 -20.80 24.68
C ALA A 313 13.88 -21.82 23.93
N LEU A 314 13.69 -21.65 22.64
CA LEU A 314 13.27 -22.76 21.78
C LEU A 314 14.23 -23.95 21.97
N ASN A 315 13.71 -25.17 21.92
CA ASN A 315 14.61 -26.33 21.88
C ASN A 315 15.43 -26.32 20.57
N ALA A 316 16.52 -27.08 20.53
CA ALA A 316 17.45 -27.04 19.41
C ALA A 316 16.80 -27.40 18.06
N HIS A 317 15.85 -28.34 18.06
CA HIS A 317 15.13 -28.73 16.84
C HIS A 317 14.21 -27.62 16.34
N ALA A 318 13.39 -27.02 17.22
CA ALA A 318 12.48 -25.95 16.87
C ALA A 318 13.22 -24.69 16.39
N SER A 319 14.33 -24.33 17.04
CA SER A 319 15.19 -23.22 16.59
C SER A 319 15.68 -23.44 15.16
N ARG A 320 16.29 -24.60 14.88
CA ARG A 320 16.81 -24.92 13.55
C ARG A 320 15.72 -24.94 12.49
N MET A 321 14.57 -25.57 12.77
CA MET A 321 13.45 -25.62 11.82
C MET A 321 12.90 -24.22 11.51
N LEU A 322 12.71 -23.38 12.54
CA LEU A 322 12.21 -22.01 12.35
C LEU A 322 13.19 -21.15 11.54
N VAL A 323 14.47 -21.16 11.91
CA VAL A 323 15.50 -20.38 11.19
C VAL A 323 15.62 -20.87 9.74
N ALA A 324 15.58 -22.19 9.50
CA ALA A 324 15.58 -22.75 8.16
C ALA A 324 14.36 -22.31 7.34
N ALA A 325 13.15 -22.39 7.92
CA ALA A 325 11.92 -21.98 7.25
C ALA A 325 11.97 -20.48 6.88
N LEU A 326 12.33 -19.60 7.81
CA LEU A 326 12.49 -18.17 7.53
C LEU A 326 13.58 -17.89 6.48
N HIS A 327 14.63 -18.71 6.43
CA HIS A 327 15.71 -18.57 5.46
C HIS A 327 15.29 -19.00 4.04
N VAL A 328 14.31 -19.89 3.92
CA VAL A 328 13.78 -20.32 2.62
C VAL A 328 12.57 -19.47 2.20
N ALA A 329 11.89 -18.83 3.15
CA ALA A 329 10.71 -18.01 2.89
C ALA A 329 10.97 -16.96 1.79
N PRO A 330 10.10 -16.88 0.75
CA PRO A 330 10.24 -15.91 -0.33
C PRO A 330 10.29 -14.47 0.20
N CYS A 331 11.17 -13.63 -0.35
CA CYS A 331 11.30 -12.23 0.06
C CYS A 331 11.96 -11.41 -1.05
N GLY A 332 11.40 -10.24 -1.35
CA GLY A 332 11.82 -9.36 -2.44
C GLY A 332 11.02 -9.59 -3.72
N VAL A 333 11.63 -9.24 -4.85
CA VAL A 333 11.06 -9.46 -6.19
C VAL A 333 11.14 -10.93 -6.55
N GLU A 334 9.99 -11.53 -6.86
CA GLU A 334 9.89 -12.90 -7.40
C GLU A 334 9.97 -12.88 -8.93
N ARG A 335 9.24 -11.95 -9.56
CA ARG A 335 9.14 -11.88 -11.02
C ARG A 335 8.97 -10.44 -11.49
N MET A 336 9.71 -10.09 -12.55
CA MET A 336 9.48 -8.87 -13.33
C MET A 336 8.46 -9.15 -14.43
N SER A 337 7.63 -8.17 -14.75
CA SER A 337 6.63 -8.28 -15.81
C SER A 337 7.30 -8.46 -17.17
N GLN A 338 6.76 -9.38 -17.98
CA GLN A 338 7.14 -9.54 -19.39
C GLN A 338 6.40 -8.56 -20.29
N ASP A 339 5.15 -8.23 -19.91
CA ASP A 339 4.30 -7.31 -20.66
C ASP A 339 4.74 -5.85 -20.44
N MET A 340 5.38 -5.56 -19.29
CA MET A 340 5.84 -4.23 -18.90
C MET A 340 7.29 -4.24 -18.39
N PRO A 341 8.27 -4.01 -19.28
CA PRO A 341 9.68 -3.93 -18.88
C PRO A 341 9.91 -2.91 -17.76
N GLY A 342 10.58 -3.34 -16.69
CA GLY A 342 10.89 -2.50 -15.53
C GLY A 342 9.84 -2.52 -14.42
N VAL A 343 8.67 -3.12 -14.64
CA VAL A 343 7.62 -3.25 -13.62
C VAL A 343 7.74 -4.60 -12.91
N VAL A 344 7.65 -4.58 -11.58
CA VAL A 344 7.59 -5.81 -10.77
C VAL A 344 6.22 -6.45 -10.94
N GLU A 345 6.17 -7.72 -11.36
CA GLU A 345 4.90 -8.46 -11.48
C GLU A 345 4.51 -9.11 -10.16
N THR A 346 5.46 -9.75 -9.47
CA THR A 346 5.19 -10.46 -8.22
C THR A 346 6.32 -10.19 -7.23
N SER A 347 5.97 -9.88 -6.00
CA SER A 347 6.92 -9.68 -4.91
C SER A 347 6.33 -10.08 -3.57
N ASN A 348 7.20 -10.23 -2.58
CA ASN A 348 6.81 -10.47 -1.20
C ASN A 348 7.69 -9.68 -0.22
N ASN A 349 7.08 -9.19 0.86
CA ASN A 349 7.80 -8.57 1.97
C ASN A 349 7.59 -9.35 3.27
N LEU A 350 8.68 -9.82 3.90
CA LEU A 350 8.63 -10.33 5.28
C LEU A 350 8.57 -9.12 6.24
N GLY A 351 7.38 -8.54 6.37
CA GLY A 351 7.18 -7.24 7.00
C GLY A 351 7.29 -7.27 8.52
N VAL A 352 6.66 -8.25 9.18
CA VAL A 352 6.68 -8.37 10.64
C VAL A 352 6.97 -9.81 11.04
N VAL A 353 7.95 -10.01 11.92
CA VAL A 353 8.27 -11.31 12.52
C VAL A 353 8.38 -11.12 14.03
N SER A 354 7.69 -11.97 14.79
CA SER A 354 7.80 -12.03 16.25
C SER A 354 7.88 -13.45 16.77
N LEU A 355 8.67 -13.63 17.82
CA LEU A 355 8.77 -14.86 18.61
C LEU A 355 8.87 -14.48 20.08
N GLU A 356 7.88 -14.86 20.86
CA GLU A 356 7.87 -14.62 22.30
C GLU A 356 7.32 -15.84 23.05
N ALA A 357 8.08 -16.36 24.01
CA ALA A 357 7.68 -17.54 24.80
C ALA A 357 7.24 -18.73 23.93
N GLY A 358 7.95 -18.96 22.82
CA GLY A 358 7.64 -19.99 21.84
C GLY A 358 6.48 -19.69 20.89
N ARG A 359 5.72 -18.60 21.09
CA ARG A 359 4.70 -18.15 20.13
C ARG A 359 5.37 -17.43 18.98
N PHE A 360 5.36 -18.07 17.81
CA PHE A 360 5.84 -17.50 16.57
C PHE A 360 4.69 -16.87 15.78
N HIS A 361 4.95 -15.69 15.24
CA HIS A 361 4.09 -15.00 14.30
C HIS A 361 4.92 -14.37 13.18
N LEU A 362 4.46 -14.54 11.94
CA LEU A 362 4.98 -13.84 10.76
C LEU A 362 3.78 -13.23 10.02
N CYS A 363 3.91 -11.98 9.65
CA CYS A 363 3.02 -11.30 8.70
C CYS A 363 3.85 -10.85 7.50
N ALA A 364 3.64 -11.53 6.37
CA ALA A 364 4.21 -11.15 5.09
C ALA A 364 3.14 -10.51 4.18
N LEU A 365 3.55 -9.60 3.29
CA LEU A 365 2.66 -9.00 2.30
C LEU A 365 3.10 -9.42 0.90
N VAL A 366 2.28 -10.25 0.27
CA VAL A 366 2.43 -10.64 -1.13
C VAL A 366 1.75 -9.59 -2.00
N ARG A 367 2.39 -9.22 -3.11
CA ARG A 367 1.82 -8.33 -4.12
C ARG A 367 1.99 -8.92 -5.50
N SER A 368 0.96 -8.85 -6.34
CA SER A 368 1.12 -9.18 -7.75
C SER A 368 0.14 -8.47 -8.68
N LEU A 369 0.58 -8.20 -9.91
CA LEU A 369 -0.30 -7.81 -11.02
C LEU A 369 -1.25 -8.94 -11.46
N ARG A 370 -1.03 -10.17 -10.98
CA ARG A 370 -1.81 -11.37 -11.33
C ARG A 370 -2.29 -12.06 -10.08
N ASP A 371 -3.60 -12.16 -9.91
CA ASP A 371 -4.21 -12.81 -8.74
C ASP A 371 -3.78 -14.28 -8.61
N SER A 372 -3.58 -14.98 -9.74
CA SER A 372 -3.08 -16.36 -9.75
C SER A 372 -1.66 -16.48 -9.16
N ALA A 373 -0.80 -15.48 -9.36
CA ALA A 373 0.55 -15.46 -8.79
C ALA A 373 0.53 -15.09 -7.30
N THR A 374 -0.40 -14.23 -6.87
CA THR A 374 -0.64 -14.00 -5.43
C THR A 374 -1.06 -15.29 -4.73
N ALA A 375 -1.99 -16.05 -5.33
CA ALA A 375 -2.45 -17.34 -4.81
C ALA A 375 -1.34 -18.39 -4.76
N ASP A 376 -0.53 -18.51 -5.82
CA ASP A 376 0.63 -19.43 -5.86
C ASP A 376 1.67 -19.09 -4.79
N MET A 377 2.00 -17.81 -4.62
CA MET A 377 2.92 -17.38 -3.56
C MET A 377 2.37 -17.70 -2.16
N ALA A 378 1.07 -17.47 -1.93
CA ALA A 378 0.42 -17.84 -0.66
C ALA A 378 0.51 -19.36 -0.40
N ASP A 379 0.28 -20.19 -1.40
CA ASP A 379 0.39 -21.65 -1.31
C ASP A 379 1.83 -22.11 -1.02
N ARG A 380 2.84 -21.45 -1.61
CA ARG A 380 4.26 -21.70 -1.30
C ARG A 380 4.59 -21.40 0.16
N PHE A 381 4.05 -20.32 0.72
CA PHE A 381 4.18 -20.03 2.15
C PHE A 381 3.50 -21.11 2.99
N ALA A 382 2.26 -21.49 2.65
CA ALA A 382 1.55 -22.54 3.35
C ALA A 382 2.34 -23.85 3.34
N GLY A 383 2.76 -24.33 2.17
CA GLY A 383 3.55 -25.55 2.03
C GLY A 383 4.87 -25.50 2.79
N LEU A 384 5.59 -24.36 2.79
CA LEU A 384 6.84 -24.20 3.54
C LEU A 384 6.63 -24.29 5.05
N PHE A 385 5.64 -23.57 5.58
CA PHE A 385 5.44 -23.46 7.02
C PHE A 385 4.68 -24.66 7.61
N ASP A 386 3.90 -25.38 6.80
CA ASP A 386 3.31 -26.67 7.18
C ASP A 386 4.40 -27.71 7.50
N LEU A 387 5.56 -27.67 6.83
CA LEU A 387 6.70 -28.56 7.12
C LEU A 387 7.25 -28.42 8.54
N ILE A 388 7.00 -27.29 9.19
CA ILE A 388 7.40 -27.04 10.59
C ILE A 388 6.23 -27.09 11.56
N GLY A 389 5.05 -27.51 11.09
CA GLY A 389 3.81 -27.58 11.89
C GLY A 389 3.21 -26.22 12.23
N ALA A 390 3.58 -25.17 11.51
CA ALA A 390 2.95 -23.85 11.64
C ALA A 390 1.66 -23.78 10.83
N ARG A 391 0.74 -22.90 11.22
CA ARG A 391 -0.51 -22.66 10.53
C ARG A 391 -0.41 -21.37 9.72
N THR A 392 -0.70 -21.47 8.43
CA THR A 392 -0.75 -20.30 7.52
C THR A 392 -2.20 -19.89 7.25
N ARG A 393 -2.46 -18.58 7.17
CA ARG A 393 -3.73 -17.98 6.78
C ARG A 393 -3.49 -16.86 5.77
N VAL A 394 -4.43 -16.69 4.86
CA VAL A 394 -4.46 -15.58 3.91
C VAL A 394 -5.56 -14.62 4.36
N GLU A 395 -5.20 -13.37 4.58
CA GLU A 395 -6.10 -12.33 5.08
C GLU A 395 -6.01 -11.09 4.17
N ASN A 396 -7.04 -10.23 4.21
CA ASN A 396 -7.09 -8.94 3.51
C ASN A 396 -6.69 -9.01 2.02
N ALA A 397 -7.14 -10.05 1.32
CA ALA A 397 -6.86 -10.21 -0.11
C ALA A 397 -7.66 -9.22 -0.95
N TYR A 398 -6.99 -8.55 -1.88
CA TYR A 398 -7.61 -7.66 -2.87
C TYR A 398 -7.04 -7.94 -4.27
N PRO A 399 -7.88 -7.86 -5.32
CA PRO A 399 -7.47 -8.18 -6.68
C PRO A 399 -6.50 -7.15 -7.22
N GLY A 400 -5.65 -7.59 -8.14
CA GLY A 400 -4.85 -6.68 -8.97
C GLY A 400 -5.62 -6.19 -10.17
N TRP A 401 -5.19 -5.06 -10.71
CA TRP A 401 -5.57 -4.62 -12.04
C TRP A 401 -4.45 -4.98 -13.01
N THR A 402 -4.61 -6.11 -13.69
CA THR A 402 -3.63 -6.55 -14.70
C THR A 402 -3.60 -5.53 -15.85
N PRO A 403 -2.40 -5.05 -16.22
CA PRO A 403 -2.31 -4.05 -17.26
C PRO A 403 -2.55 -4.57 -18.67
N ASP A 404 -3.21 -3.74 -19.49
CA ASP A 404 -3.37 -3.93 -20.93
C ASP A 404 -2.82 -2.70 -21.70
N PRO A 405 -1.55 -2.75 -22.12
CA PRO A 405 -0.91 -1.62 -22.82
C PRO A 405 -1.51 -1.36 -24.20
N ASP A 406 -2.16 -2.35 -24.81
CA ASP A 406 -2.75 -2.25 -26.15
C ASP A 406 -4.19 -1.72 -26.13
N SER A 407 -4.73 -1.44 -24.93
CA SER A 407 -6.10 -0.95 -24.79
C SER A 407 -6.31 0.39 -25.49
N LEU A 408 -7.48 0.54 -26.15
CA LEU A 408 -7.85 1.77 -26.87
C LEU A 408 -7.84 3.00 -25.95
N CYS A 409 -8.28 2.83 -24.70
CA CYS A 409 -8.30 3.90 -23.71
C CYS A 409 -6.88 4.36 -23.32
N CYS A 410 -5.95 3.41 -23.14
CA CYS A 410 -4.54 3.73 -22.88
C CYS A 410 -3.96 4.60 -24.01
N HIS A 411 -4.07 4.13 -25.26
CA HIS A 411 -3.58 4.86 -26.43
C HIS A 411 -4.20 6.26 -26.54
N ALA A 412 -5.52 6.38 -26.42
CA ALA A 412 -6.22 7.67 -26.48
C ALA A 412 -5.77 8.63 -25.36
N SER A 413 -5.50 8.12 -24.16
CA SER A 413 -5.04 8.92 -23.02
C SER A 413 -3.62 9.43 -23.25
N VAL A 414 -2.71 8.56 -23.72
CA VAL A 414 -1.33 8.92 -24.06
C VAL A 414 -1.28 9.94 -25.20
N ASP A 415 -2.11 9.78 -26.24
CA ASP A 415 -2.21 10.72 -27.35
C ASP A 415 -2.74 12.09 -26.90
N CYS A 416 -3.80 12.12 -26.07
CA CYS A 416 -4.34 13.36 -25.52
C CYS A 416 -3.32 14.11 -24.64
N ILE A 417 -2.60 13.38 -23.79
CA ILE A 417 -1.54 13.95 -22.96
C ILE A 417 -0.44 14.48 -23.86
N SER A 418 0.19 13.63 -24.69
CA SER A 418 1.31 14.04 -25.56
C SER A 418 0.95 15.20 -26.51
N GLY A 419 -0.27 15.23 -27.05
CA GLY A 419 -0.78 16.32 -27.88
C GLY A 419 -0.92 17.65 -27.13
N ASN A 420 -1.48 17.64 -25.91
CA ASN A 420 -1.56 18.82 -25.05
C ASN A 420 -0.18 19.30 -24.57
N TRP A 421 0.76 18.37 -24.34
CA TRP A 421 2.15 18.68 -24.01
C TRP A 421 2.90 19.37 -25.17
N ALA A 422 2.61 19.01 -26.43
CA ALA A 422 3.16 19.71 -27.58
C ALA A 422 2.61 21.15 -27.69
N ALA A 423 1.34 21.37 -27.33
CA ALA A 423 0.69 22.68 -27.36
C ALA A 423 1.10 23.62 -26.21
N THR A 424 1.64 23.09 -25.11
CA THR A 424 2.02 23.87 -23.90
C THR A 424 3.52 24.11 -23.75
N ARG A 425 4.36 23.65 -24.69
CA ARG A 425 5.77 24.05 -24.73
C ARG A 425 5.87 25.55 -25.01
N PRO A 426 6.57 26.34 -24.17
CA PRO A 426 7.03 27.65 -24.60
C PRO A 426 7.91 27.43 -25.83
N SER A 427 7.64 28.15 -26.92
CA SER A 427 8.56 28.23 -28.05
C SER A 427 9.94 28.63 -27.49
N ARG A 428 10.91 27.73 -27.59
CA ARG A 428 12.31 28.07 -27.31
C ARG A 428 12.84 29.04 -28.34
#